data_AF-A0A0L6VBN3-F1
#
_entry.id   AF-A0A0L6VBN3-F1
#
_cell.length_a   1.000
_cell.length_b   1.000
_cell.length_c   1.000
_cell.angle_alpha   90.00
_cell.angle_beta   90.00
_cell.angle_gamma   90.00
#
_symmetry.space_group_name_H-M   'P 1'
#
loop_
_entity.id
_entity.type
_entity.pdbx_description
1 polymer ?
#
loop_
_entity_poly.entity_id
_entity_poly.type
_entity_poly.pdbx_seq_one_letter_code
_entity_poly.pdbx_strand_id
1 'polypeptide(L)'
;MSSKAESNTAISCPRNLLDKVDEIRKLGLTSKISLPQIAVVGDQSSGKSALLEYISGVTFPKDAGMCTCFVTEVMMRPAEEFSARVLVNNKVDPRLLELPKSKHDVAAIIEKAKTLFMDGRDRGVYEDILTVDLSGPDLPMLTLVDLPGYVQTHINGQSKTIKKDIENLAEKYLEKERTIVLAVVSANQDFETNIVLDHIRRFDEQGKRTLCVLTKPDLVDRGTECRVFETLSGKKMHLERGYHIIKNKSHEDCLAGDSREQTVKKESLFFERSPWSCIRALDRGIQNLVEKLTDTLTDQVERGFSGIKKDLIDRREKLALELKALGPGLTNDLDKLAVLQTNINNVMKEFKSLVDGHYGTADFAQDFYLRSLVRDSNESFHEEIICSTKAEINFLDVHEIMKATRGRELRGMVPLEAFMVLCRRVVQTWWLITEQHINEVCSLATTVITEVIEKKCDKILVNYFLERMKELVHKQKNIMHRDAYHILEDEINLPSTLQDTDFARKWGSDGEPEDAQMRSILGSYCLTAASRYIDAICLYVIERGLFKNCDTRGAEWFLKDKTALNRFREPLQVHEKVFHHPSFADAHCWATPAGETKGNQSES
;
A
#
# COMPACT_ATOMS: atom_id res chain seq x y z
N MET A 1 21.55 61.58 -38.74
CA MET A 1 22.14 60.41 -39.42
C MET A 1 22.75 59.51 -38.35
N SER A 2 22.37 58.26 -38.11
CA SER A 2 21.32 57.40 -38.62
C SER A 2 20.94 56.47 -37.46
N SER A 3 19.64 56.34 -37.22
CA SER A 3 19.03 55.25 -36.47
C SER A 3 19.40 53.89 -37.09
N LYS A 4 19.69 52.89 -36.25
CA LYS A 4 19.33 51.50 -36.53
C LYS A 4 18.74 50.90 -35.26
N ALA A 5 17.43 50.72 -35.33
CA ALA A 5 16.65 49.92 -34.40
C ALA A 5 17.10 48.46 -34.52
N GLU A 6 17.42 47.85 -33.38
CA GLU A 6 17.51 46.40 -33.28
C GLU A 6 16.09 45.84 -33.19
N SER A 7 15.78 44.96 -34.13
CA SER A 7 14.51 44.30 -34.33
C SER A 7 14.23 43.27 -33.24
N ASN A 8 13.11 43.46 -32.54
CA ASN A 8 12.40 42.41 -31.79
C ASN A 8 12.01 41.24 -32.70
N THR A 9 12.53 40.04 -32.39
CA THR A 9 12.00 38.69 -32.70
C THR A 9 12.87 37.68 -31.92
N ALA A 10 12.46 36.68 -31.15
CA ALA A 10 11.18 36.16 -30.69
C ALA A 10 11.49 35.19 -29.51
N ILE A 11 10.65 35.18 -28.47
CA ILE A 11 10.35 34.09 -27.51
C ILE A 11 11.49 33.07 -27.24
N SER A 12 12.30 33.30 -26.21
CA SER A 12 13.31 32.33 -25.73
C SER A 12 12.97 31.76 -24.34
N CYS A 13 12.03 30.82 -24.27
CA CYS A 13 12.02 29.71 -23.31
C CYS A 13 10.88 28.73 -23.61
N PRO A 14 11.15 27.58 -24.27
CA PRO A 14 10.23 26.43 -24.14
C PRO A 14 10.87 25.02 -24.10
N ARG A 15 12.18 24.84 -24.33
CA ARG A 15 12.81 23.50 -24.35
C ARG A 15 12.95 22.87 -22.95
N ASN A 16 13.46 23.65 -21.99
CA ASN A 16 13.83 23.15 -20.66
C ASN A 16 12.68 22.52 -19.83
N LEU A 17 11.41 22.91 -20.04
CA LEU A 17 10.28 22.34 -19.27
C LEU A 17 9.75 21.06 -19.91
N LEU A 18 9.66 21.02 -21.24
CA LEU A 18 9.27 19.82 -21.97
C LEU A 18 10.31 18.71 -21.76
N ASP A 19 11.60 19.05 -21.81
CA ASP A 19 12.69 18.13 -21.49
C ASP A 19 12.55 17.54 -20.07
N LYS A 20 12.18 18.36 -19.08
CA LYS A 20 11.93 17.88 -17.70
C LYS A 20 10.73 16.96 -17.59
N VAL A 21 9.62 17.25 -18.29
CA VAL A 21 8.45 16.36 -18.33
C VAL A 21 8.85 15.00 -18.92
N ASP A 22 9.75 15.00 -19.89
CA ASP A 22 10.25 13.77 -20.51
C ASP A 22 11.20 12.99 -19.61
N GLU A 23 12.08 13.66 -18.86
CA GLU A 23 12.87 13.02 -17.82
C GLU A 23 11.98 12.34 -16.79
N ILE A 24 10.91 13.01 -16.33
CA ILE A 24 9.92 12.43 -15.42
C ILE A 24 9.26 11.20 -16.04
N ARG A 25 8.96 11.25 -17.35
CA ARG A 25 8.37 10.12 -18.08
C ARG A 25 9.35 8.93 -18.16
N LYS A 26 10.63 9.18 -18.44
CA LYS A 26 11.70 8.17 -18.50
C LYS A 26 11.93 7.47 -17.15
N LEU A 27 11.67 8.16 -16.03
CA LEU A 27 11.69 7.56 -14.69
C LEU A 27 10.50 6.60 -14.42
N GLY A 28 9.57 6.43 -15.37
CA GLY A 28 8.44 5.50 -15.25
C GLY A 28 7.32 6.00 -14.34
N LEU A 29 7.24 7.32 -14.09
CA LEU A 29 6.24 7.91 -13.19
C LEU A 29 4.88 8.17 -13.85
N THR A 30 4.73 7.90 -15.15
CA THR A 30 3.51 8.15 -15.95
C THR A 30 2.26 7.42 -15.43
N SER A 31 2.44 6.26 -14.77
CA SER A 31 1.35 5.52 -14.16
C SER A 31 0.93 6.07 -12.79
N LYS A 32 1.81 6.86 -12.14
CA LYS A 32 1.60 7.40 -10.80
C LYS A 32 1.19 8.87 -10.81
N ILE A 33 1.54 9.60 -11.86
CA ILE A 33 1.32 11.05 -11.98
C ILE A 33 0.85 11.39 -13.39
N SER A 34 -0.15 12.27 -13.47
CA SER A 34 -0.67 12.78 -14.73
C SER A 34 0.34 13.78 -15.35
N LEU A 35 0.86 13.42 -16.52
CA LEU A 35 1.78 14.23 -17.30
C LEU A 35 1.08 14.79 -18.55
N PRO A 36 1.38 16.04 -18.97
CA PRO A 36 0.88 16.59 -20.22
C PRO A 36 1.28 15.75 -21.43
N GLN A 37 0.30 15.50 -22.28
CA GLN A 37 0.43 14.71 -23.51
C GLN A 37 -0.76 15.01 -24.43
N ILE A 38 -0.66 14.61 -25.70
CA ILE A 38 -1.75 14.74 -26.67
C ILE A 38 -2.30 13.34 -26.96
N ALA A 39 -3.54 13.07 -26.57
CA ALA A 39 -4.24 11.85 -26.92
C ALA A 39 -5.00 12.03 -28.23
N VAL A 40 -4.71 11.18 -29.21
CA VAL A 40 -5.35 11.22 -30.53
C VAL A 40 -6.53 10.27 -30.56
N VAL A 41 -7.71 10.82 -30.81
CA VAL A 41 -8.99 10.13 -30.71
C VAL A 41 -9.76 10.30 -32.00
N GLY A 42 -10.36 9.24 -32.52
CA GLY A 42 -11.12 9.27 -33.76
C GLY A 42 -11.92 7.99 -33.96
N ASP A 43 -12.80 8.00 -34.96
CA ASP A 43 -13.48 6.78 -35.39
C ASP A 43 -12.51 5.88 -36.16
N GLN A 44 -12.89 4.61 -36.33
CA GLN A 44 -12.17 3.74 -37.25
C GLN A 44 -12.25 4.33 -38.67
N SER A 45 -11.10 4.59 -39.29
CA SER A 45 -10.96 5.21 -40.60
C SER A 45 -11.08 6.74 -40.66
N SER A 46 -11.09 7.46 -39.53
CA SER A 46 -10.91 8.93 -39.45
C SER A 46 -9.62 9.44 -40.11
N GLY A 47 -8.65 8.57 -40.38
CA GLY A 47 -7.33 8.97 -40.87
C GLY A 47 -6.34 9.30 -39.75
N LYS A 48 -6.63 8.90 -38.50
CA LYS A 48 -5.73 9.04 -37.35
C LYS A 48 -4.31 8.50 -37.57
N SER A 49 -4.18 7.26 -38.04
CA SER A 49 -2.86 6.66 -38.33
C SER A 49 -2.13 7.37 -39.47
N ALA A 50 -2.86 7.90 -40.46
CA ALA A 50 -2.29 8.70 -41.54
C ALA A 50 -1.78 10.05 -41.03
N LEU A 51 -2.51 10.68 -40.11
CA LEU A 51 -2.07 11.90 -39.43
C LEU A 51 -0.79 11.64 -38.62
N LEU A 52 -0.75 10.56 -37.84
CA LEU A 52 0.44 10.18 -37.07
C LEU A 52 1.65 9.87 -37.96
N GLU A 53 1.45 9.15 -39.06
CA GLU A 53 2.49 8.91 -40.07
C GLU A 53 3.01 10.23 -40.66
N TYR A 54 2.12 11.20 -40.90
CA TYR A 54 2.51 12.48 -41.47
C TYR A 54 3.30 13.36 -40.50
N ILE A 55 2.92 13.36 -39.21
CA ILE A 55 3.63 14.10 -38.16
C ILE A 55 4.99 13.45 -37.86
N SER A 56 5.02 12.13 -37.63
CA SER A 56 6.23 11.39 -37.23
C SER A 56 7.18 11.06 -38.37
N GLY A 57 6.68 11.02 -39.61
CA GLY A 57 7.45 10.57 -40.77
C GLY A 57 7.77 9.07 -40.75
N VAL A 58 7.13 8.28 -39.87
CA VAL A 58 7.27 6.83 -39.78
C VAL A 58 5.96 6.18 -40.22
N THR A 59 6.05 5.16 -41.06
CA THR A 59 4.88 4.42 -41.51
C THR A 59 4.38 3.51 -40.39
N PHE A 60 3.13 3.72 -39.97
CA PHE A 60 2.43 2.80 -39.09
C PHE A 60 1.71 1.73 -39.92
N PRO A 61 1.63 0.49 -39.43
CA PRO A 61 1.08 -0.57 -40.26
C PRO A 61 -0.44 -0.45 -40.41
N LYS A 62 -0.89 -0.54 -41.67
CA LYS A 62 -2.28 -0.28 -42.13
C LYS A 62 -2.97 -1.61 -42.44
N ASP A 63 -3.39 -2.36 -41.44
CA ASP A 63 -4.16 -3.59 -41.68
C ASP A 63 -5.60 -3.26 -42.11
N ALA A 64 -6.15 -4.02 -43.07
CA ALA A 64 -7.55 -3.87 -43.47
C ALA A 64 -8.57 -4.26 -42.37
N GLY A 65 -8.10 -4.90 -41.28
CA GLY A 65 -8.86 -5.17 -40.06
C GLY A 65 -8.28 -4.41 -38.89
N MET A 66 -9.13 -3.75 -38.10
CA MET A 66 -8.86 -3.08 -36.81
C MET A 66 -7.37 -2.76 -36.54
N CYS A 67 -6.85 -1.69 -37.17
CA CYS A 67 -5.40 -1.45 -37.28
C CYS A 67 -4.63 -1.24 -35.96
N THR A 68 -5.33 -0.94 -34.86
CA THR A 68 -4.73 -0.57 -33.57
C THR A 68 -5.52 -1.20 -32.42
N CYS A 69 -5.02 -2.32 -31.87
CA CYS A 69 -5.64 -3.01 -30.74
C CYS A 69 -4.99 -2.65 -29.38
N PHE A 70 -4.01 -1.76 -29.35
CA PHE A 70 -3.23 -1.36 -28.18
C PHE A 70 -2.84 0.11 -28.28
N VAL A 71 -2.47 0.74 -27.16
CA VAL A 71 -2.06 2.15 -27.17
C VAL A 71 -0.66 2.30 -27.74
N THR A 72 -0.48 3.23 -28.68
CA THR A 72 0.84 3.55 -29.23
C THR A 72 1.28 4.96 -28.82
N GLU A 73 2.29 5.07 -27.98
CA GLU A 73 2.91 6.35 -27.63
C GLU A 73 4.04 6.68 -28.59
N VAL A 74 3.92 7.78 -29.33
CA VAL A 74 4.94 8.27 -30.27
C VAL A 74 5.59 9.51 -29.67
N MET A 75 6.85 9.36 -29.24
CA MET A 75 7.67 10.45 -28.72
C MET A 75 8.62 10.89 -29.83
N MET A 76 8.59 12.18 -30.17
CA MET A 76 9.42 12.77 -31.23
C MET A 76 10.30 13.86 -30.64
N ARG A 77 11.60 13.82 -30.86
CA ARG A 77 12.56 14.81 -30.33
C ARG A 77 13.48 15.34 -31.43
N PRO A 78 13.75 16.66 -31.45
CA PRO A 78 14.81 17.21 -32.29
C PRO A 78 16.18 16.65 -31.86
N ALA A 79 16.96 16.14 -32.81
CA ALA A 79 18.35 15.69 -32.59
C ALA A 79 19.18 15.88 -33.86
N GLU A 80 20.52 15.89 -33.75
CA GLU A 80 21.40 16.02 -34.92
C GLU A 80 21.31 14.80 -35.85
N GLU A 81 21.23 13.60 -35.25
CA GLU A 81 21.14 12.33 -35.97
C GLU A 81 19.80 11.63 -35.71
N PHE A 82 19.36 10.85 -36.71
CA PHE A 82 18.18 10.02 -36.54
C PHE A 82 18.48 8.83 -35.63
N SER A 83 17.66 8.62 -34.61
CA SER A 83 17.64 7.40 -33.82
C SER A 83 16.22 7.04 -33.45
N ALA A 84 15.93 5.74 -33.33
CA ALA A 84 14.63 5.27 -32.95
C ALA A 84 14.71 4.07 -32.01
N ARG A 85 13.78 3.98 -31.06
CA ARG A 85 13.65 2.88 -30.10
C ARG A 85 12.20 2.48 -29.97
N VAL A 86 11.95 1.18 -29.87
CA VAL A 86 10.62 0.63 -29.63
C VAL A 86 10.64 -0.10 -28.29
N LEU A 87 9.76 0.30 -27.38
CA LEU A 87 9.64 -0.22 -26.03
C LEU A 87 8.24 -0.81 -25.85
N VAL A 88 8.15 -1.91 -25.10
CA VAL A 88 6.90 -2.52 -24.69
C VAL A 88 6.75 -2.31 -23.20
N ASN A 89 5.68 -1.62 -22.77
CA ASN A 89 5.46 -1.25 -21.36
C ASN A 89 6.68 -0.54 -20.72
N ASN A 90 7.30 0.38 -21.47
CA ASN A 90 8.53 1.09 -21.10
C ASN A 90 9.76 0.19 -20.83
N LYS A 91 9.78 -1.04 -21.37
CA LYS A 91 10.93 -1.95 -21.31
C LYS A 91 11.37 -2.33 -22.72
N VAL A 92 12.68 -2.48 -22.90
CA VAL A 92 13.25 -3.08 -24.11
C VAL A 92 12.94 -4.57 -24.06
N ASP A 93 12.13 -5.07 -24.99
CA ASP A 93 11.95 -6.53 -25.13
C ASP A 93 13.24 -7.11 -25.74
N PRO A 94 13.87 -8.14 -25.12
CA PRO A 94 15.04 -8.80 -25.68
C PRO A 94 14.85 -9.32 -27.11
N ARG A 95 13.61 -9.48 -27.58
CA ARG A 95 13.28 -9.90 -28.94
C ARG A 95 13.26 -8.76 -29.96
N LEU A 96 13.37 -7.51 -29.51
CA LEU A 96 13.36 -6.28 -30.32
C LEU A 96 14.73 -5.54 -30.28
N LEU A 97 15.84 -6.29 -30.17
CA LEU A 97 17.21 -5.76 -30.01
C LEU A 97 17.77 -5.02 -31.25
N GLU A 98 17.17 -5.18 -32.42
CA GLU A 98 17.59 -4.47 -33.63
C GLU A 98 17.20 -2.99 -33.51
N LEU A 99 18.17 -2.11 -33.23
CA LEU A 99 17.96 -0.66 -33.28
C LEU A 99 17.67 -0.25 -34.74
N PRO A 100 16.49 0.33 -35.03
CA PRO A 100 16.18 0.81 -36.37
C PRO A 100 17.18 1.90 -36.77
N LYS A 101 17.90 1.67 -37.87
CA LYS A 101 18.88 2.63 -38.42
C LYS A 101 18.21 3.65 -39.34
N SER A 102 17.03 3.34 -39.86
CA SER A 102 16.26 4.21 -40.74
C SER A 102 14.77 4.26 -40.36
N LYS A 103 14.06 5.29 -40.85
CA LYS A 103 12.61 5.45 -40.65
C LYS A 103 11.79 4.28 -41.21
N HIS A 104 12.30 3.59 -42.24
CA HIS A 104 11.65 2.43 -42.84
C HIS A 104 11.75 1.18 -41.96
N ASP A 105 12.85 1.02 -41.22
CA ASP A 105 13.05 -0.12 -40.32
C ASP A 105 12.10 -0.07 -39.12
N VAL A 106 11.74 1.13 -38.67
CA VAL A 106 10.80 1.33 -37.54
C VAL A 106 9.45 0.68 -37.83
N ALA A 107 8.94 0.80 -39.06
CA ALA A 107 7.66 0.21 -39.46
C ALA A 107 7.66 -1.33 -39.31
N ALA A 108 8.75 -1.96 -39.75
CA ALA A 108 8.92 -3.41 -39.65
C ALA A 108 9.04 -3.88 -38.19
N ILE A 109 9.69 -3.09 -37.33
CA ILE A 109 9.80 -3.39 -35.90
C ILE A 109 8.46 -3.22 -35.19
N ILE A 110 7.68 -2.20 -35.55
CA ILE A 110 6.31 -2.04 -35.03
C ILE A 110 5.47 -3.26 -35.41
N GLU A 111 5.55 -3.76 -36.65
CA GLU A 111 4.86 -5.00 -37.04
C GLU A 111 5.32 -6.21 -36.24
N LYS A 112 6.63 -6.40 -36.08
CA LYS A 112 7.16 -7.47 -35.21
C LYS A 112 6.59 -7.34 -33.79
N ALA A 113 6.57 -6.13 -33.21
CA ALA A 113 5.99 -5.89 -31.89
C ALA A 113 4.49 -6.21 -31.85
N LYS A 114 3.72 -5.82 -32.87
CA LYS A 114 2.30 -6.20 -33.02
C LYS A 114 2.11 -7.71 -32.98
N THR A 115 2.89 -8.46 -33.76
CA THR A 115 2.78 -9.93 -33.77
C THR A 115 3.12 -10.55 -32.43
N LEU A 116 4.09 -9.99 -31.67
CA LEU A 116 4.42 -10.46 -30.32
C LEU A 116 3.28 -10.25 -29.32
N PHE A 117 2.50 -9.17 -29.45
CA PHE A 117 1.30 -8.96 -28.62
C PHE A 117 0.17 -9.93 -28.93
N MET A 118 0.07 -10.36 -30.20
CA MET A 118 -0.97 -11.27 -30.68
C MET A 118 -0.66 -12.74 -30.45
N ASP A 119 0.61 -13.10 -30.16
CA ASP A 119 1.06 -14.48 -30.03
C ASP A 119 0.41 -15.16 -28.80
N GLY A 120 -0.61 -15.98 -29.05
CA GLY A 120 -1.31 -16.78 -28.04
C GLY A 120 -2.55 -16.15 -27.38
N ARG A 121 -3.06 -14.99 -27.85
CA ARG A 121 -4.29 -14.36 -27.32
C ARG A 121 -5.31 -14.08 -28.43
N ASP A 122 -6.60 -14.29 -28.13
CA ASP A 122 -7.70 -13.95 -29.04
C ASP A 122 -7.65 -12.46 -29.46
N ARG A 123 -8.22 -12.15 -30.64
CA ARG A 123 -8.31 -10.77 -31.18
C ARG A 123 -9.12 -9.88 -30.23
N GLY A 124 -8.43 -9.20 -29.30
CA GLY A 124 -9.01 -8.30 -28.31
C GLY A 124 -8.26 -6.97 -28.21
N VAL A 125 -8.69 -6.12 -27.28
CA VAL A 125 -7.99 -4.89 -26.92
C VAL A 125 -6.97 -5.21 -25.84
N TYR A 126 -5.73 -4.78 -26.02
CA TYR A 126 -4.65 -4.98 -25.06
C TYR A 126 -4.38 -3.69 -24.31
N GLU A 127 -4.20 -3.79 -22.99
CA GLU A 127 -3.82 -2.65 -22.14
C GLU A 127 -2.32 -2.31 -22.22
N ASP A 128 -1.54 -3.19 -22.85
CA ASP A 128 -0.11 -2.97 -23.05
C ASP A 128 0.15 -1.73 -23.94
N ILE A 129 1.21 -1.00 -23.63
CA ILE A 129 1.58 0.24 -24.31
C ILE A 129 2.82 -0.01 -25.16
N LEU A 130 2.73 0.33 -26.45
CA LEU A 130 3.88 0.38 -27.35
C LEU A 130 4.42 1.80 -27.39
N THR A 131 5.65 2.01 -26.94
CA THR A 131 6.30 3.31 -26.98
C THR A 131 7.32 3.34 -28.11
N VAL A 132 7.15 4.27 -29.05
CA VAL A 132 8.06 4.54 -30.16
C VAL A 132 8.75 5.87 -29.88
N ASP A 133 10.01 5.82 -29.49
CA ASP A 133 10.86 6.98 -29.20
C ASP A 133 11.71 7.31 -30.44
N LEU A 134 11.44 8.45 -31.06
CA LEU A 134 12.06 8.93 -32.30
C LEU A 134 12.83 10.21 -32.01
N SER A 135 14.09 10.26 -32.43
CA SER A 135 14.92 11.46 -32.40
C SER A 135 15.47 11.75 -33.79
N GLY A 136 15.56 13.01 -34.20
CA GLY A 136 16.11 13.40 -35.51
C GLY A 136 15.95 14.88 -35.85
N PRO A 137 16.58 15.38 -36.92
CA PRO A 137 16.69 16.82 -37.19
C PRO A 137 15.36 17.47 -37.59
N ASP A 138 14.51 16.73 -38.31
CA ASP A 138 13.22 17.23 -38.81
C ASP A 138 12.03 16.85 -37.91
N LEU A 139 12.27 16.38 -36.68
CA LEU A 139 11.22 15.94 -35.77
C LEU A 139 10.84 17.04 -34.78
N PRO A 140 9.54 17.32 -34.60
CA PRO A 140 9.07 18.27 -33.60
C PRO A 140 9.20 17.68 -32.20
N MET A 141 9.31 18.52 -31.17
CA MET A 141 9.26 18.10 -29.78
C MET A 141 7.80 17.84 -29.36
N LEU A 142 7.32 16.62 -29.61
CA LEU A 142 5.93 16.25 -29.37
C LEU A 142 5.83 14.83 -28.78
N THR A 143 4.81 14.61 -27.94
CA THR A 143 4.41 13.28 -27.50
C THR A 143 2.94 13.08 -27.84
N LEU A 144 2.69 12.15 -28.76
CA LEU A 144 1.35 11.78 -29.22
C LEU A 144 1.01 10.38 -28.72
N VAL A 145 -0.20 10.21 -28.20
CA VAL A 145 -0.72 8.92 -27.76
C VAL A 145 -1.82 8.50 -28.71
N ASP A 146 -1.55 7.49 -29.54
CA ASP A 146 -2.55 6.90 -30.43
C ASP A 146 -3.46 5.95 -29.65
N LEU A 147 -4.73 6.30 -29.58
CA LEU A 147 -5.75 5.43 -28.99
C LEU A 147 -6.44 4.60 -30.09
N PRO A 148 -6.87 3.37 -29.79
CA PRO A 148 -7.72 2.59 -30.70
C PRO A 148 -8.93 3.41 -31.16
N GLY A 149 -9.26 3.32 -32.45
CA GLY A 149 -10.40 4.05 -33.01
C GLY A 149 -11.73 3.48 -32.53
N TYR A 150 -12.73 4.33 -32.28
CA TYR A 150 -14.06 3.87 -31.90
C TYR A 150 -14.72 3.07 -33.04
N VAL A 151 -15.33 1.93 -32.69
CA VAL A 151 -15.96 1.01 -33.64
C VAL A 151 -17.47 0.95 -33.40
N GLN A 152 -18.25 1.02 -34.48
CA GLN A 152 -19.71 1.02 -34.44
C GLN A 152 -20.34 -0.36 -34.68
N THR A 153 -19.68 -1.24 -35.42
CA THR A 153 -20.22 -2.53 -35.86
C THR A 153 -19.33 -3.70 -35.43
N HIS A 154 -19.96 -4.81 -35.05
CA HIS A 154 -19.25 -6.04 -34.73
C HIS A 154 -18.84 -6.74 -36.03
N ILE A 155 -17.55 -6.99 -36.21
CA ILE A 155 -17.06 -7.89 -37.26
C ILE A 155 -17.22 -9.33 -36.77
N ASN A 156 -17.67 -10.25 -37.64
CA ASN A 156 -17.79 -11.67 -37.29
C ASN A 156 -16.43 -12.23 -36.80
N GLY A 157 -16.39 -12.77 -35.58
CA GLY A 157 -15.18 -13.32 -34.95
C GLY A 157 -14.57 -12.44 -33.84
N GLN A 158 -15.15 -11.28 -33.53
CA GLN A 158 -14.76 -10.41 -32.42
C GLN A 158 -15.61 -10.64 -31.15
N SER A 159 -15.00 -10.49 -29.97
CA SER A 159 -15.75 -10.49 -28.69
C SER A 159 -16.77 -9.34 -28.65
N LYS A 160 -17.95 -9.60 -28.08
CA LYS A 160 -18.98 -8.58 -27.83
C LYS A 160 -18.50 -7.44 -26.92
N THR A 161 -17.40 -7.63 -26.18
CA THR A 161 -16.86 -6.66 -25.22
C THR A 161 -15.94 -5.60 -25.84
N ILE A 162 -15.39 -5.84 -27.04
CA ILE A 162 -14.33 -5.00 -27.62
C ILE A 162 -14.70 -3.51 -27.71
N LYS A 163 -15.96 -3.20 -28.02
CA LYS A 163 -16.44 -1.81 -28.05
C LYS A 163 -16.26 -1.12 -26.69
N LYS A 164 -16.69 -1.80 -25.61
CA LYS A 164 -16.54 -1.29 -24.24
C LYS A 164 -15.08 -1.25 -23.82
N ASP A 165 -14.28 -2.23 -24.24
CA ASP A 165 -12.86 -2.28 -23.90
C ASP A 165 -12.09 -1.09 -24.54
N ILE A 166 -12.41 -0.71 -25.79
CA ILE A 166 -11.89 0.49 -26.45
C ILE A 166 -12.36 1.76 -25.75
N GLU A 167 -13.66 1.85 -25.42
CA GLU A 167 -14.22 2.98 -24.67
C GLU A 167 -13.50 3.16 -23.33
N ASN A 168 -13.44 2.12 -22.51
CA ASN A 168 -12.76 2.14 -21.21
C ASN A 168 -11.28 2.52 -21.34
N LEU A 169 -10.58 2.00 -22.36
CA LEU A 169 -9.18 2.32 -22.59
C LEU A 169 -9.00 3.79 -22.96
N ALA A 170 -9.84 4.34 -23.84
CA ALA A 170 -9.77 5.74 -24.21
C ALA A 170 -10.14 6.67 -23.04
N GLU A 171 -11.16 6.31 -22.26
CA GLU A 171 -11.62 7.05 -21.08
C GLU A 171 -10.50 7.21 -20.04
N LYS A 172 -9.67 6.19 -19.79
CA LYS A 172 -8.49 6.30 -18.91
C LYS A 172 -7.50 7.41 -19.29
N TYR A 173 -7.40 7.74 -20.58
CA TYR A 173 -6.54 8.84 -21.05
C TYR A 173 -7.27 10.18 -21.08
N LEU A 174 -8.58 10.16 -21.38
CA LEU A 174 -9.43 11.34 -21.42
C LEU A 174 -9.74 11.90 -20.02
N GLU A 175 -9.84 11.06 -18.99
CA GLU A 175 -10.03 11.46 -17.58
C GLU A 175 -8.87 12.31 -17.05
N LYS A 176 -7.67 12.14 -17.58
CA LYS A 176 -6.50 12.90 -17.16
C LYS A 176 -6.64 14.36 -17.61
N GLU A 177 -6.86 15.26 -16.65
CA GLU A 177 -7.06 16.71 -16.91
C GLU A 177 -5.93 17.38 -17.69
N ARG A 178 -4.69 16.89 -17.53
CA ARG A 178 -3.50 17.42 -18.20
C ARG A 178 -3.33 16.91 -19.64
N THR A 179 -4.14 15.95 -20.09
CA THR A 179 -4.13 15.42 -21.46
C THR A 179 -4.91 16.36 -22.39
N ILE A 180 -4.26 16.83 -23.44
CA ILE A 180 -4.87 17.51 -24.58
C ILE A 180 -5.53 16.46 -25.47
N VAL A 181 -6.75 16.72 -25.92
CA VAL A 181 -7.49 15.81 -26.79
C VAL A 181 -7.39 16.28 -28.23
N LEU A 182 -6.86 15.42 -29.12
CA LEU A 182 -6.81 15.67 -30.55
C LEU A 182 -7.91 14.84 -31.23
N ALA A 183 -9.04 15.48 -31.51
CA ALA A 183 -10.21 14.84 -32.13
C ALA A 183 -10.07 14.81 -33.66
N VAL A 184 -9.85 13.63 -34.23
CA VAL A 184 -9.70 13.43 -35.68
C VAL A 184 -11.03 13.01 -36.27
N VAL A 185 -11.59 13.83 -37.16
CA VAL A 185 -12.90 13.63 -37.78
C VAL A 185 -12.78 13.75 -39.29
N SER A 186 -13.44 12.86 -40.03
CA SER A 186 -13.46 12.92 -41.50
C SER A 186 -14.42 14.02 -41.98
N ALA A 187 -13.98 14.88 -42.90
CA ALA A 187 -14.75 16.04 -43.37
C ALA A 187 -16.01 15.66 -44.17
N ASN A 188 -16.07 14.44 -44.71
CA ASN A 188 -17.23 13.91 -45.43
C ASN A 188 -18.33 13.36 -44.51
N GLN A 189 -18.07 13.20 -43.21
CA GLN A 189 -19.06 12.74 -42.24
C GLN A 189 -19.76 13.91 -41.57
N ASP A 190 -21.03 13.71 -41.20
CA ASP A 190 -21.77 14.71 -40.43
C ASP A 190 -21.21 14.84 -39.01
N PHE A 191 -20.86 16.07 -38.63
CA PHE A 191 -20.29 16.39 -37.32
C PHE A 191 -21.22 16.01 -36.15
N GLU A 192 -22.55 16.10 -36.34
CA GLU A 192 -23.53 15.87 -35.28
C GLU A 192 -23.77 14.38 -34.96
N THR A 193 -23.50 13.49 -35.91
CA THR A 193 -23.69 12.04 -35.74
C THR A 193 -22.41 11.34 -35.27
N ASN A 194 -21.31 12.08 -35.12
CA ASN A 194 -20.03 11.52 -34.79
C ASN A 194 -19.92 11.15 -33.29
N ILE A 195 -19.83 9.84 -33.02
CA ILE A 195 -19.75 9.27 -31.68
C ILE A 195 -18.54 9.78 -30.89
N VAL A 196 -17.42 10.05 -31.56
CA VAL A 196 -16.17 10.51 -30.90
C VAL A 196 -16.42 11.80 -30.13
N LEU A 197 -17.18 12.72 -30.71
CA LEU A 197 -17.46 14.02 -30.11
C LEU A 197 -18.39 13.88 -28.89
N ASP A 198 -19.33 12.93 -28.92
CA ASP A 198 -20.16 12.62 -27.74
C ASP A 198 -19.30 12.12 -26.58
N HIS A 199 -18.36 11.19 -26.83
CA HIS A 199 -17.43 10.73 -25.79
C HIS A 199 -16.55 11.86 -25.27
N ILE A 200 -16.00 12.70 -26.16
CA ILE A 200 -15.15 13.83 -25.74
C ILE A 200 -15.94 14.82 -24.87
N ARG A 201 -17.18 15.14 -25.22
CA ARG A 201 -18.04 16.05 -24.44
C ARG A 201 -18.26 15.60 -23.00
N ARG A 202 -18.25 14.29 -22.73
CA ARG A 202 -18.38 13.77 -21.35
C ARG A 202 -17.20 14.16 -20.45
N PHE A 203 -16.03 14.41 -21.03
CA PHE A 203 -14.80 14.75 -20.29
C PHE A 203 -14.29 16.19 -20.52
N ASP A 204 -14.77 16.87 -21.56
CA ASP A 204 -14.43 18.26 -21.89
C ASP A 204 -15.65 19.00 -22.46
N GLU A 205 -16.69 19.15 -21.63
CA GLU A 205 -17.94 19.83 -22.01
C GLU A 205 -17.70 21.27 -22.49
N GLN A 206 -16.72 21.96 -21.90
CA GLN A 206 -16.37 23.34 -22.24
C GLN A 206 -15.42 23.46 -23.44
N GLY A 207 -14.89 22.35 -23.95
CA GLY A 207 -13.97 22.34 -25.10
C GLY A 207 -12.63 23.03 -24.85
N LYS A 208 -12.17 23.10 -23.59
CA LYS A 208 -10.96 23.86 -23.20
C LYS A 208 -9.67 23.21 -23.65
N ARG A 209 -9.65 21.86 -23.69
CA ARG A 209 -8.44 21.07 -23.96
C ARG A 209 -8.55 20.22 -25.22
N THR A 210 -9.60 20.41 -25.99
CA THR A 210 -9.86 19.68 -27.23
C THR A 210 -9.51 20.53 -28.45
N LEU A 211 -8.68 19.98 -29.34
CA LEU A 211 -8.39 20.48 -30.69
C LEU A 211 -9.01 19.52 -31.71
N CYS A 212 -9.80 20.02 -32.64
CA CYS A 212 -10.42 19.16 -33.67
C CYS A 212 -9.68 19.30 -35.01
N VAL A 213 -9.33 18.16 -35.62
CA VAL A 213 -8.67 18.06 -36.92
C VAL A 213 -9.62 17.39 -37.90
N LEU A 214 -9.99 18.11 -38.96
CA LEU A 214 -10.75 17.60 -40.08
C LEU A 214 -9.82 17.00 -41.14
N THR A 215 -10.06 15.75 -41.50
CA THR A 215 -9.28 15.01 -42.51
C THR A 215 -10.12 14.73 -43.75
N LYS A 216 -9.48 14.24 -44.81
CA LYS A 216 -10.14 13.80 -46.06
C LYS A 216 -11.09 14.86 -46.69
N PRO A 217 -10.67 16.14 -46.82
CA PRO A 217 -11.48 17.17 -47.46
C PRO A 217 -11.72 16.92 -48.96
N ASP A 218 -10.92 16.05 -49.56
CA ASP A 218 -11.02 15.62 -50.95
C ASP A 218 -12.21 14.70 -51.23
N LEU A 219 -12.76 14.03 -50.20
CA LEU A 219 -13.93 13.17 -50.30
C LEU A 219 -15.25 13.92 -50.10
N VAL A 220 -15.20 15.24 -49.93
CA VAL A 220 -16.40 16.07 -49.76
C VAL A 220 -17.03 16.35 -51.12
N ASP A 221 -18.32 16.06 -51.25
CA ASP A 221 -19.07 16.28 -52.48
C ASP A 221 -19.12 17.77 -52.83
N ARG A 222 -18.90 18.08 -54.11
CA ARG A 222 -18.97 19.46 -54.61
C ARG A 222 -20.34 20.08 -54.34
N GLY A 223 -20.35 21.24 -53.71
CA GLY A 223 -21.54 21.96 -53.27
C GLY A 223 -21.87 21.78 -51.78
N THR A 224 -21.28 20.79 -51.10
CA THR A 224 -21.50 20.55 -49.65
C THR A 224 -20.40 21.12 -48.76
N GLU A 225 -19.36 21.73 -49.35
CA GLU A 225 -18.20 22.26 -48.62
C GLU A 225 -18.60 23.32 -47.59
N CYS A 226 -19.70 24.06 -47.82
CA CYS A 226 -20.28 25.01 -46.86
C CYS A 226 -20.44 24.43 -45.45
N ARG A 227 -20.83 23.15 -45.34
CA ARG A 227 -20.98 22.46 -44.04
C ARG A 227 -19.65 22.30 -43.30
N VAL A 228 -18.57 22.10 -44.03
CA VAL A 228 -17.21 21.99 -43.48
C VAL A 228 -16.78 23.36 -42.96
N PHE A 229 -17.03 24.44 -43.69
CA PHE A 229 -16.74 25.80 -43.23
C PHE A 229 -17.54 26.19 -41.98
N GLU A 230 -18.81 25.80 -41.89
CA GLU A 230 -19.62 26.00 -40.68
C GLU A 230 -19.01 25.28 -39.47
N THR A 231 -18.52 24.06 -39.66
CA THR A 231 -17.85 23.28 -38.62
C THR A 231 -16.55 23.95 -38.19
N LEU A 232 -15.70 24.36 -39.15
CA LEU A 232 -14.45 25.07 -38.88
C LEU A 232 -14.65 26.41 -38.16
N SER A 233 -15.78 27.07 -38.39
CA SER A 233 -16.12 28.33 -37.70
C SER A 233 -16.46 28.16 -36.22
N GLY A 234 -16.57 26.91 -35.73
CA GLY A 234 -16.92 26.61 -34.34
C GLY A 234 -18.38 26.87 -33.99
N LYS A 235 -19.26 27.07 -34.99
CA LYS A 235 -20.70 27.28 -34.76
C LYS A 235 -21.41 26.05 -34.21
N LYS A 236 -20.97 24.85 -34.59
CA LYS A 236 -21.59 23.57 -34.18
C LYS A 236 -21.14 23.13 -32.79
N MET A 237 -19.87 23.34 -32.46
CA MET A 237 -19.31 23.05 -31.15
C MET A 237 -18.19 24.04 -30.88
N HIS A 238 -18.23 24.65 -29.70
CA HIS A 238 -17.20 25.59 -29.31
C HIS A 238 -15.98 24.82 -28.78
N LEU A 239 -14.81 25.09 -29.35
CA LEU A 239 -13.53 24.55 -28.93
C LEU A 239 -12.57 25.72 -28.72
N GLU A 240 -12.02 25.87 -27.52
CA GLU A 240 -11.11 26.97 -27.18
C GLU A 240 -9.82 26.89 -28.00
N ARG A 241 -9.34 25.67 -28.29
CA ARG A 241 -8.15 25.42 -29.13
C ARG A 241 -8.47 25.42 -30.64
N GLY A 242 -9.76 25.51 -30.99
CA GLY A 242 -10.25 25.67 -32.36
C GLY A 242 -10.25 24.41 -33.21
N TYR A 243 -10.29 24.63 -34.52
CA TYR A 243 -10.34 23.60 -35.56
C TYR A 243 -9.14 23.71 -36.49
N HIS A 244 -8.80 22.61 -37.16
CA HIS A 244 -7.76 22.56 -38.17
C HIS A 244 -8.16 21.62 -39.30
N ILE A 245 -7.77 21.89 -40.54
CA ILE A 245 -8.05 21.01 -41.68
C ILE A 245 -6.76 20.55 -42.35
N ILE A 246 -6.69 19.27 -42.70
CA ILE A 246 -5.54 18.67 -43.38
C ILE A 246 -5.98 17.81 -44.55
N LYS A 247 -5.10 17.69 -45.54
CA LYS A 247 -5.26 16.72 -46.62
C LYS A 247 -4.23 15.61 -46.47
N ASN A 248 -4.70 14.42 -46.08
CA ASN A 248 -3.87 13.23 -45.98
C ASN A 248 -3.60 12.62 -47.36
N LYS A 249 -2.64 11.68 -47.44
CA LYS A 249 -2.42 10.85 -48.64
C LYS A 249 -3.71 10.11 -49.02
N SER A 250 -4.11 10.21 -50.29
CA SER A 250 -5.20 9.39 -50.83
C SER A 250 -4.75 7.94 -50.98
N HIS A 251 -5.70 7.02 -51.22
CA HIS A 251 -5.37 5.63 -51.51
C HIS A 251 -4.51 5.50 -52.78
N GLU A 252 -4.75 6.35 -53.78
CA GLU A 252 -3.95 6.42 -55.01
C GLU A 252 -2.52 6.92 -54.74
N ASP A 253 -2.37 7.95 -53.90
CA ASP A 253 -1.04 8.45 -53.51
C ASP A 253 -0.25 7.42 -52.69
N CYS A 254 -0.95 6.56 -51.94
CA CYS A 254 -0.33 5.44 -51.22
C CYS A 254 0.21 4.38 -52.20
N LEU A 255 -0.55 4.04 -53.25
CA LEU A 255 -0.11 3.11 -54.29
C LEU A 255 1.05 3.67 -55.12
N ALA A 256 1.07 4.98 -55.34
CA ALA A 256 2.14 5.67 -56.07
C ALA A 256 3.45 5.76 -55.27
N GLY A 257 3.44 5.52 -53.96
CA GLY A 257 4.64 5.59 -53.12
C GLY A 257 5.16 7.02 -52.92
N ASP A 258 4.27 8.02 -52.96
CA ASP A 258 4.65 9.44 -52.91
C ASP A 258 5.51 9.80 -51.69
N SER A 259 6.53 10.63 -51.92
CA SER A 259 7.38 11.16 -50.86
C SER A 259 6.62 12.14 -49.94
N ARG A 260 7.21 12.43 -48.77
CA ARG A 260 6.66 13.44 -47.85
C ARG A 260 6.59 14.81 -48.51
N GLU A 261 7.64 15.25 -49.22
CA GLU A 261 7.62 16.58 -49.85
C GLU A 261 6.58 16.67 -50.98
N GLN A 262 6.38 15.59 -51.74
CA GLN A 262 5.35 15.53 -52.77
C GLN A 262 3.95 15.66 -52.17
N THR A 263 3.71 15.03 -51.03
CA THR A 263 2.43 15.12 -50.32
C THR A 263 2.17 16.54 -49.83
N VAL A 264 3.17 17.21 -49.24
CA VAL A 264 3.04 18.61 -48.77
C VAL A 264 2.76 19.56 -49.94
N LYS A 265 3.39 19.34 -51.10
CA LYS A 265 3.12 20.12 -52.32
C LYS A 265 1.69 19.90 -52.82
N LYS A 266 1.23 18.64 -52.87
CA LYS A 266 -0.16 18.29 -53.25
C LYS A 266 -1.20 18.86 -52.28
N GLU A 267 -0.87 18.93 -50.99
CA GLU A 267 -1.71 19.56 -49.97
C GLU A 267 -1.80 21.08 -50.20
N SER A 268 -0.67 21.74 -50.39
CA SER A 268 -0.61 23.18 -50.65
C SER A 268 -1.42 23.57 -51.89
N LEU A 269 -1.23 22.83 -52.99
CA LEU A 269 -1.98 23.01 -54.24
C LEU A 269 -3.49 22.76 -54.10
N PHE A 270 -3.90 21.93 -53.14
CA PHE A 270 -5.32 21.70 -52.87
C PHE A 270 -5.94 22.87 -52.12
N PHE A 271 -5.28 23.35 -51.07
CA PHE A 271 -5.76 24.47 -50.26
C PHE A 271 -5.67 25.82 -50.96
N GLU A 272 -4.91 25.94 -52.05
CA GLU A 272 -4.92 27.13 -52.92
C GLU A 272 -6.20 27.24 -53.78
N ARG A 273 -6.94 26.14 -53.97
CA ARG A 273 -8.15 26.13 -54.81
C ARG A 273 -9.36 26.66 -54.03
N SER A 274 -10.25 27.38 -54.72
CA SER A 274 -11.57 27.73 -54.18
C SER A 274 -12.44 26.46 -54.06
N PRO A 275 -13.22 26.27 -52.98
CA PRO A 275 -13.48 27.21 -51.88
C PRO A 275 -12.48 27.12 -50.70
N TRP A 276 -11.58 26.14 -50.69
CA TRP A 276 -10.64 25.85 -49.59
C TRP A 276 -9.62 26.96 -49.32
N SER A 277 -9.37 27.82 -50.32
CA SER A 277 -8.53 29.00 -50.21
C SER A 277 -9.02 30.02 -49.18
N CYS A 278 -10.33 30.04 -48.88
CA CYS A 278 -10.96 30.95 -47.91
C CYS A 278 -10.63 30.61 -46.44
N ILE A 279 -10.10 29.41 -46.16
CA ILE A 279 -9.70 29.01 -44.81
C ILE A 279 -8.44 29.77 -44.41
N ARG A 280 -8.37 30.24 -43.16
CA ARG A 280 -7.17 30.91 -42.62
C ARG A 280 -5.96 30.00 -42.79
N ALA A 281 -4.83 30.56 -43.22
CA ALA A 281 -3.61 29.81 -43.43
C ALA A 281 -3.17 29.04 -42.17
N LEU A 282 -3.33 29.65 -40.99
CA LEU A 282 -2.99 29.04 -39.70
C LEU A 282 -3.83 27.81 -39.33
N ASP A 283 -5.06 27.70 -39.86
CA ASP A 283 -5.99 26.61 -39.54
C ASP A 283 -6.02 25.52 -40.62
N ARG A 284 -5.07 25.54 -41.57
CA ARG A 284 -4.95 24.55 -42.64
C ARG A 284 -3.51 24.07 -42.86
N GLY A 285 -3.40 22.83 -43.30
CA GLY A 285 -2.13 22.21 -43.70
C GLY A 285 -1.35 21.58 -42.55
N ILE A 286 -0.53 20.57 -42.85
CA ILE A 286 0.15 19.78 -41.82
C ILE A 286 1.22 20.57 -41.05
N GLN A 287 1.95 21.46 -41.73
CA GLN A 287 3.05 22.19 -41.10
C GLN A 287 2.53 23.10 -39.98
N ASN A 288 1.47 23.86 -40.26
CA ASN A 288 0.82 24.73 -39.28
C ASN A 288 0.16 23.91 -38.15
N LEU A 289 -0.32 22.69 -38.43
CA LEU A 289 -0.84 21.81 -37.39
C LEU A 289 0.26 21.40 -36.41
N VAL A 290 1.44 21.02 -36.90
CA VAL A 290 2.57 20.61 -36.04
C VAL A 290 3.03 21.77 -35.16
N GLU A 291 3.13 22.98 -35.72
CA GLU A 291 3.45 24.19 -34.97
C GLU A 291 2.39 24.46 -33.88
N LYS A 292 1.10 24.46 -34.26
CA LYS A 292 -0.03 24.65 -33.34
C LYS A 292 -0.07 23.60 -32.22
N LEU A 293 0.21 22.34 -32.52
CA LEU A 293 0.30 21.27 -31.52
C LEU A 293 1.48 21.47 -30.56
N THR A 294 2.62 21.92 -31.07
CA THR A 294 3.82 22.17 -30.26
C THR A 294 3.58 23.33 -29.30
N ASP A 295 3.00 24.42 -29.77
CA ASP A 295 2.64 25.57 -28.93
C ASP A 295 1.59 25.18 -27.88
N THR A 296 0.58 24.42 -28.29
CA THR A 296 -0.48 23.91 -27.40
C THR A 296 0.08 23.04 -26.29
N LEU A 297 1.01 22.12 -26.61
CA LEU A 297 1.63 21.26 -25.62
C LEU A 297 2.53 22.06 -24.67
N THR A 298 3.27 23.04 -25.19
CA THR A 298 4.13 23.93 -24.41
C THR A 298 3.31 24.73 -23.39
N ASP A 299 2.24 25.38 -23.83
CA ASP A 299 1.31 26.14 -22.98
C ASP A 299 0.69 25.26 -21.88
N GLN A 300 0.28 24.04 -22.23
CA GLN A 300 -0.28 23.10 -21.26
C GLN A 300 0.77 22.66 -20.22
N VAL A 301 2.02 22.45 -20.64
CA VAL A 301 3.12 22.11 -19.74
C VAL A 301 3.40 23.27 -18.79
N GLU A 302 3.48 24.50 -19.29
CA GLU A 302 3.73 25.68 -18.46
C GLU A 302 2.65 25.87 -17.39
N ARG A 303 1.37 25.75 -17.76
CA ARG A 303 0.25 25.82 -16.82
C ARG A 303 0.22 24.66 -15.82
N GLY A 304 0.59 23.46 -16.27
CA GLY A 304 0.51 22.22 -15.50
C GLY A 304 1.72 21.91 -14.61
N PHE A 305 2.88 22.53 -14.86
CA PHE A 305 4.15 22.14 -14.22
C PHE A 305 4.17 22.37 -12.71
N SER A 306 3.58 23.46 -12.23
CA SER A 306 3.45 23.72 -10.79
C SER A 306 2.61 22.66 -10.08
N GLY A 307 1.54 22.19 -10.74
CA GLY A 307 0.71 21.08 -10.28
C GLY A 307 1.49 19.77 -10.22
N ILE A 308 2.23 19.42 -11.28
CA ILE A 308 3.11 18.23 -11.31
C ILE A 308 4.09 18.23 -10.13
N LYS A 309 4.72 19.38 -9.85
CA LYS A 309 5.66 19.54 -8.75
C LYS A 309 4.99 19.31 -7.39
N LYS A 310 3.78 19.83 -7.18
CA LYS A 310 3.01 19.63 -5.95
C LYS A 310 2.65 18.16 -5.76
N ASP A 311 2.09 17.53 -6.79
CA ASP A 311 1.69 16.11 -6.76
C ASP A 311 2.89 15.19 -6.42
N LEU A 312 4.08 15.50 -6.95
CA LEU A 312 5.33 14.81 -6.64
C LEU A 312 5.75 14.94 -5.18
N ILE A 313 5.67 16.16 -4.63
CA ILE A 313 6.06 16.43 -3.23
C ILE A 313 5.09 15.73 -2.27
N ASP A 314 3.79 15.89 -2.49
CA ASP A 314 2.75 15.28 -1.66
C ASP A 314 2.89 13.75 -1.66
N ARG A 315 3.15 13.15 -2.83
CA ARG A 315 3.38 11.71 -2.95
C ARG A 315 4.66 11.27 -2.25
N ARG A 316 5.75 12.03 -2.36
CA ARG A 316 7.02 11.73 -1.68
C ARG A 316 6.84 11.76 -0.16
N GLU A 317 6.14 12.75 0.37
CA GLU A 317 5.88 12.87 1.82
C GLU A 317 5.03 11.70 2.34
N LYS A 318 3.98 11.33 1.61
CA LYS A 318 3.17 10.15 1.93
C LYS A 318 4.02 8.86 1.95
N LEU A 319 4.83 8.65 0.91
CA LEU A 319 5.72 7.48 0.84
C LEU A 319 6.79 7.50 1.93
N ALA A 320 7.29 8.67 2.33
CA ALA A 320 8.25 8.80 3.43
C ALA A 320 7.62 8.44 4.79
N LEU A 321 6.36 8.81 5.01
CA LEU A 321 5.59 8.40 6.20
C LEU A 321 5.34 6.89 6.21
N GLU A 322 4.94 6.32 5.07
CA GLU A 322 4.76 4.87 4.91
C GLU A 322 6.08 4.13 5.16
N LEU A 323 7.20 4.61 4.61
CA LEU A 323 8.53 4.03 4.83
C LEU A 323 8.95 4.13 6.30
N LYS A 324 8.69 5.26 6.96
CA LYS A 324 8.99 5.43 8.39
C LYS A 324 8.16 4.47 9.26
N ALA A 325 6.91 4.19 8.87
CA ALA A 325 6.04 3.25 9.57
C ALA A 325 6.47 1.78 9.40
N LEU A 326 7.22 1.46 8.33
CA LEU A 326 7.79 0.12 8.12
C LEU A 326 9.03 -0.16 8.99
N GLY A 327 9.66 0.89 9.54
CA GLY A 327 10.82 0.78 10.41
C GLY A 327 12.15 0.65 9.66
N PRO A 328 13.27 0.44 10.38
CA PRO A 328 14.59 0.32 9.78
C PRO A 328 14.70 -0.97 8.97
N GLY A 329 15.46 -0.92 7.86
CA GLY A 329 15.79 -2.10 7.08
C GLY A 329 16.63 -3.09 7.89
N LEU A 330 16.21 -4.35 7.93
CA LEU A 330 16.87 -5.43 8.68
C LEU A 330 17.80 -6.21 7.76
N THR A 331 19.00 -5.71 7.50
CA THR A 331 19.97 -6.37 6.60
C THR A 331 20.81 -7.43 7.29
N ASN A 332 21.23 -7.19 8.53
CA ASN A 332 22.14 -8.09 9.25
C ASN A 332 21.47 -8.72 10.47
N ASP A 333 21.98 -9.88 10.90
CA ASP A 333 21.50 -10.54 12.12
C ASP A 333 21.79 -9.72 13.39
N LEU A 334 22.83 -8.87 13.37
CA LEU A 334 23.08 -7.88 14.43
C LEU A 334 21.95 -6.85 14.54
N ASP A 335 21.43 -6.39 13.40
CA ASP A 335 20.32 -5.43 13.36
C ASP A 335 19.03 -6.07 13.87
N LYS A 336 18.78 -7.33 13.49
CA LYS A 336 17.65 -8.13 14.02
C LYS A 336 17.73 -8.32 15.54
N LEU A 337 18.93 -8.61 16.06
CA LEU A 337 19.15 -8.72 17.51
C LEU A 337 18.92 -7.38 18.22
N ALA A 338 19.39 -6.27 17.66
CA ALA A 338 19.19 -4.94 18.24
C ALA A 338 17.69 -4.57 18.28
N VAL A 339 16.95 -4.85 17.20
CA VAL A 339 15.50 -4.63 17.15
C VAL A 339 14.76 -5.54 18.12
N LEU A 340 15.15 -6.82 18.22
CA LEU A 340 14.58 -7.74 19.20
C LEU A 340 14.80 -7.24 20.64
N GLN A 341 16.03 -6.86 20.98
CA GLN A 341 16.37 -6.34 22.31
C GLN A 341 15.63 -5.04 22.63
N THR A 342 15.50 -4.14 21.64
CA THR A 342 14.76 -2.88 21.80
C THR A 342 13.28 -3.16 22.08
N ASN A 343 12.66 -4.07 21.33
CA ASN A 343 11.27 -4.47 21.55
C ASN A 343 11.07 -5.16 22.91
N ILE A 344 11.99 -6.06 23.32
CA ILE A 344 11.97 -6.68 24.65
C ILE A 344 12.01 -5.61 25.73
N ASN A 345 12.96 -4.69 25.66
CA ASN A 345 13.11 -3.63 26.67
C ASN A 345 11.87 -2.72 26.72
N ASN A 346 11.32 -2.35 25.56
CA ASN A 346 10.13 -1.50 25.49
C ASN A 346 8.90 -2.18 26.09
N VAL A 347 8.59 -3.42 25.66
CA VAL A 347 7.45 -4.20 26.15
C VAL A 347 7.58 -4.48 27.65
N MET A 348 8.74 -4.92 28.11
CA MET A 348 8.95 -5.27 29.53
C MET A 348 8.95 -4.04 30.43
N LYS A 349 9.48 -2.89 29.98
CA LYS A 349 9.43 -1.62 30.71
C LYS A 349 8.00 -1.11 30.86
N GLU A 350 7.22 -1.17 29.79
CA GLU A 350 5.81 -0.77 29.81
C GLU A 350 4.99 -1.70 30.72
N PHE A 351 5.16 -3.01 30.56
CA PHE A 351 4.49 -3.99 31.42
C PHE A 351 4.83 -3.79 32.91
N LYS A 352 6.11 -3.56 33.23
CA LYS A 352 6.54 -3.23 34.59
C LYS A 352 5.90 -1.95 35.12
N SER A 353 5.78 -0.91 34.29
CA SER A 353 5.12 0.33 34.70
C SER A 353 3.65 0.09 35.09
N LEU A 354 2.93 -0.76 34.35
CA LEU A 354 1.55 -1.16 34.67
C LEU A 354 1.45 -2.04 35.93
N VAL A 355 2.43 -2.92 36.14
CA VAL A 355 2.55 -3.75 37.36
C VAL A 355 2.80 -2.88 38.59
N ASP A 356 3.69 -1.89 38.47
CA ASP A 356 4.07 -0.98 39.56
C ASP A 356 3.01 0.11 39.82
N GLY A 357 1.99 0.22 38.95
CA GLY A 357 0.90 1.21 39.09
C GLY A 357 1.22 2.61 38.55
N HIS A 358 2.23 2.74 37.70
CA HIS A 358 2.62 4.01 37.07
C HIS A 358 1.88 4.23 35.75
N TYR A 359 0.66 4.76 35.82
CA TYR A 359 -0.21 4.93 34.64
C TYR A 359 -0.06 6.26 33.88
N GLY A 360 0.64 7.24 34.45
CA GLY A 360 0.65 8.63 33.96
C GLY A 360 1.32 8.85 32.60
N THR A 361 2.05 7.87 32.06
CA THR A 361 2.80 7.99 30.80
C THR A 361 2.24 7.14 29.66
N ALA A 362 1.14 6.42 29.89
CA ALA A 362 0.74 5.32 29.03
C ALA A 362 -0.68 5.50 28.47
N ASP A 363 -0.84 5.37 27.14
CA ASP A 363 -2.13 5.44 26.42
C ASP A 363 -2.96 4.14 26.59
N PHE A 364 -3.14 3.71 27.83
CA PHE A 364 -3.99 2.56 28.17
C PHE A 364 -5.28 3.04 28.86
N ALA A 365 -6.39 2.44 28.45
CA ALA A 365 -7.66 2.64 29.14
C ALA A 365 -7.57 2.10 30.58
N GLN A 366 -8.43 2.63 31.46
CA GLN A 366 -8.48 2.24 32.87
C GLN A 366 -8.69 0.73 33.07
N ASP A 367 -9.36 0.07 32.12
CA ASP A 367 -9.60 -1.37 32.07
C ASP A 367 -8.31 -2.22 31.99
N PHE A 368 -7.15 -1.60 31.77
CA PHE A 368 -5.85 -2.27 31.71
C PHE A 368 -4.92 -1.90 32.88
N TYR A 369 -5.45 -1.24 33.92
CA TYR A 369 -4.69 -0.87 35.11
C TYR A 369 -4.46 -2.09 35.99
N LEU A 370 -3.46 -2.90 35.60
CA LEU A 370 -3.20 -4.21 36.16
C LEU A 370 -3.14 -4.23 37.70
N ARG A 371 -2.43 -3.27 38.31
CA ARG A 371 -2.37 -3.15 39.78
C ARG A 371 -3.73 -2.96 40.43
N SER A 372 -4.61 -2.15 39.83
CA SER A 372 -5.98 -1.96 40.33
C SER A 372 -6.78 -3.25 40.22
N LEU A 373 -6.76 -3.89 39.06
CA LEU A 373 -7.51 -5.14 38.81
C LEU A 373 -7.07 -6.27 39.73
N VAL A 374 -5.76 -6.41 39.95
CA VAL A 374 -5.19 -7.41 40.88
C VAL A 374 -5.60 -7.11 42.31
N ARG A 375 -5.68 -5.83 42.70
CA ARG A 375 -6.15 -5.44 44.03
C ARG A 375 -7.61 -5.83 44.22
N ASP A 376 -8.48 -5.52 43.26
CA ASP A 376 -9.91 -5.85 43.33
C ASP A 376 -10.12 -7.38 43.41
N SER A 377 -9.35 -8.13 42.61
CA SER A 377 -9.33 -9.60 42.65
C SER A 377 -8.84 -10.14 44.00
N ASN A 378 -7.79 -9.55 44.59
CA ASN A 378 -7.32 -9.92 45.93
C ASN A 378 -8.36 -9.62 47.03
N GLU A 379 -9.10 -8.51 46.92
CA GLU A 379 -10.19 -8.17 47.86
C GLU A 379 -11.32 -9.21 47.76
N SER A 380 -11.74 -9.59 46.54
CA SER A 380 -12.73 -10.65 46.32
C SER A 380 -12.26 -12.00 46.88
N PHE A 381 -11.00 -12.38 46.62
CA PHE A 381 -10.41 -13.61 47.16
C PHE A 381 -10.41 -13.64 48.69
N HIS A 382 -10.09 -12.51 49.32
CA HIS A 382 -10.13 -12.38 50.77
C HIS A 382 -11.54 -12.64 51.33
N GLU A 383 -12.55 -11.99 50.75
CA GLU A 383 -13.94 -12.14 51.17
C GLU A 383 -14.44 -13.59 50.97
N GLU A 384 -14.10 -14.22 49.86
CA GLU A 384 -14.54 -15.58 49.52
C GLU A 384 -13.97 -16.62 50.49
N ILE A 385 -12.67 -16.57 50.80
CA ILE A 385 -12.07 -17.48 51.79
C ILE A 385 -12.68 -17.28 53.17
N ILE A 386 -12.89 -16.03 53.62
CA ILE A 386 -13.47 -15.75 54.94
C ILE A 386 -14.93 -16.23 55.01
N CYS A 387 -15.72 -16.01 53.96
CA CYS A 387 -17.11 -16.49 53.91
C CYS A 387 -17.19 -18.01 53.87
N SER A 388 -16.37 -18.67 53.04
CA SER A 388 -16.25 -20.13 52.98
C SER A 388 -15.86 -20.72 54.34
N THR A 389 -14.86 -20.12 55.01
CA THR A 389 -14.42 -20.51 56.35
C THR A 389 -15.55 -20.42 57.37
N LYS A 390 -16.31 -19.31 57.40
CA LYS A 390 -17.46 -19.17 58.31
C LYS A 390 -18.58 -20.17 58.01
N ALA A 391 -18.88 -20.40 56.74
CA ALA A 391 -19.92 -21.33 56.32
C ALA A 391 -19.58 -22.77 56.71
N GLU A 392 -18.35 -23.22 56.45
CA GLU A 392 -17.89 -24.56 56.79
C GLU A 392 -17.88 -24.76 58.31
N ILE A 393 -17.39 -23.77 59.07
CA ILE A 393 -17.42 -23.80 60.54
C ILE A 393 -18.84 -23.89 61.09
N ASN A 394 -19.85 -23.32 60.42
CA ASN A 394 -21.25 -23.45 60.83
C ASN A 394 -21.87 -24.81 60.45
N PHE A 395 -21.47 -25.37 59.31
CA PHE A 395 -22.02 -26.63 58.80
C PHE A 395 -21.44 -27.88 59.48
N LEU A 396 -20.22 -27.79 60.02
CA LEU A 396 -19.54 -28.93 60.66
C LEU A 396 -20.33 -29.50 61.85
N ASP A 397 -20.49 -30.83 61.88
CA ASP A 397 -20.98 -31.56 63.05
C ASP A 397 -19.82 -31.79 64.04
N VAL A 398 -19.56 -30.76 64.85
CA VAL A 398 -18.52 -30.77 65.88
C VAL A 398 -18.77 -31.88 66.91
N HIS A 399 -20.03 -32.16 67.24
CA HIS A 399 -20.40 -33.14 68.26
C HIS A 399 -20.04 -34.57 67.83
N GLU A 400 -20.39 -34.94 66.59
CA GLU A 400 -20.06 -36.27 66.05
C GLU A 400 -18.55 -36.50 65.97
N ILE A 401 -17.80 -35.50 65.48
CA ILE A 401 -16.35 -35.59 65.31
C ILE A 401 -15.65 -35.71 66.67
N MET A 402 -16.05 -34.89 67.66
CA MET A 402 -15.52 -35.01 69.02
C MET A 402 -15.81 -36.37 69.66
N LYS A 403 -16.98 -36.96 69.39
CA LYS A 403 -17.32 -38.30 69.87
C LYS A 403 -16.46 -39.38 69.19
N ALA A 404 -16.19 -39.24 67.90
CA ALA A 404 -15.42 -40.19 67.11
C ALA A 404 -13.91 -40.17 67.43
N THR A 405 -13.35 -39.01 67.78
CA THR A 405 -11.92 -38.84 68.07
C THR A 405 -11.57 -38.90 69.56
N ARG A 406 -12.57 -39.03 70.44
CA ARG A 406 -12.36 -39.15 71.90
C ARG A 406 -11.51 -40.39 72.22
N GLY A 407 -10.31 -40.16 72.76
CA GLY A 407 -9.31 -41.20 72.99
C GLY A 407 -8.57 -41.03 74.31
N ARG A 408 -7.28 -40.65 74.24
CA ARG A 408 -6.34 -40.63 75.38
C ARG A 408 -6.54 -39.46 76.37
N GLU A 409 -7.54 -38.63 76.17
CA GLU A 409 -7.73 -37.38 76.90
C GLU A 409 -8.54 -37.60 78.19
N LEU A 410 -8.09 -37.00 79.29
CA LEU A 410 -8.80 -37.07 80.57
C LEU A 410 -10.02 -36.12 80.55
N ARG A 411 -11.04 -36.45 81.35
CA ARG A 411 -12.25 -35.62 81.47
C ARG A 411 -11.89 -34.18 81.86
N GLY A 412 -12.27 -33.21 81.03
CA GLY A 412 -11.97 -31.78 81.21
C GLY A 412 -10.72 -31.28 80.46
N MET A 413 -9.95 -32.16 79.80
CA MET A 413 -8.88 -31.75 78.89
C MET A 413 -9.42 -31.43 77.49
N VAL A 414 -8.74 -30.54 76.76
CA VAL A 414 -9.17 -30.11 75.43
C VAL A 414 -8.91 -31.21 74.39
N PRO A 415 -9.90 -31.55 73.54
CA PRO A 415 -9.70 -32.53 72.47
C PRO A 415 -8.85 -32.03 71.30
N LEU A 416 -7.53 -32.18 71.38
CA LEU A 416 -6.60 -31.65 70.38
C LEU A 416 -6.68 -32.40 69.05
N GLU A 417 -6.87 -33.73 69.08
CA GLU A 417 -7.02 -34.50 67.84
C GLU A 417 -8.33 -34.15 67.11
N ALA A 418 -9.41 -33.94 67.87
CA ALA A 418 -10.68 -33.48 67.31
C ALA A 418 -10.52 -32.12 66.64
N PHE A 419 -9.82 -31.19 67.30
CA PHE A 419 -9.51 -29.87 66.78
C PHE A 419 -8.70 -29.93 65.48
N MET A 420 -7.65 -30.77 65.43
CA MET A 420 -6.85 -30.94 64.20
C MET A 420 -7.67 -31.52 63.05
N VAL A 421 -8.54 -32.50 63.30
CA VAL A 421 -9.43 -33.06 62.25
C VAL A 421 -10.41 -32.01 61.74
N LEU A 422 -11.02 -31.22 62.65
CA LEU A 422 -11.93 -30.14 62.30
C LEU A 422 -11.23 -29.05 61.49
N CYS A 423 -10.05 -28.60 61.92
CA CYS A 423 -9.26 -27.60 61.19
C CYS A 423 -8.91 -28.08 59.78
N ARG A 424 -8.47 -29.34 59.63
CA ARG A 424 -8.13 -29.91 58.31
C ARG A 424 -9.32 -29.87 57.35
N ARG A 425 -10.53 -30.15 57.82
CA ARG A 425 -11.74 -30.07 56.98
C ARG A 425 -12.01 -28.65 56.49
N VAL A 426 -11.88 -27.65 57.37
CA VAL A 426 -12.08 -26.25 57.01
C VAL A 426 -11.01 -25.78 56.01
N VAL A 427 -9.73 -26.02 56.31
CA VAL A 427 -8.59 -25.57 55.49
C VAL A 427 -8.60 -26.19 54.09
N GLN A 428 -9.04 -27.46 53.96
CA GLN A 428 -9.14 -28.13 52.65
C GLN A 428 -10.03 -27.40 51.64
N THR A 429 -11.03 -26.64 52.11
CA THR A 429 -11.93 -25.87 51.23
C THR A 429 -11.24 -24.70 50.55
N TRP A 430 -10.11 -24.20 51.09
CA TRP A 430 -9.41 -23.02 50.58
C TRP A 430 -8.69 -23.28 49.25
N TRP A 431 -8.34 -24.54 48.95
CA TRP A 431 -7.59 -24.87 47.73
C TRP A 431 -8.33 -24.47 46.46
N LEU A 432 -9.61 -24.83 46.35
CA LEU A 432 -10.39 -24.58 45.12
C LEU A 432 -10.49 -23.08 44.83
N ILE A 433 -10.73 -22.28 45.87
CA ILE A 433 -10.80 -20.82 45.79
C ILE A 433 -9.43 -20.24 45.40
N THR A 434 -8.36 -20.77 45.97
CA THR A 434 -6.98 -20.35 45.66
C THR A 434 -6.56 -20.68 44.24
N GLU A 435 -6.91 -21.86 43.75
CA GLU A 435 -6.65 -22.27 42.38
C GLU A 435 -7.35 -21.34 41.39
N GLN A 436 -8.62 -21.01 41.65
CA GLN A 436 -9.41 -20.08 40.84
C GLN A 436 -8.80 -18.67 40.85
N HIS A 437 -8.41 -18.16 42.02
CA HIS A 437 -7.78 -16.84 42.14
C HIS A 437 -6.47 -16.74 41.35
N ILE A 438 -5.59 -17.74 41.47
CA ILE A 438 -4.34 -17.80 40.69
C ILE A 438 -4.63 -17.80 39.18
N ASN A 439 -5.66 -18.53 38.75
CA ASN A 439 -6.08 -18.58 37.34
C ASN A 439 -6.56 -17.21 36.84
N GLU A 440 -7.37 -16.53 37.65
CA GLU A 440 -7.96 -15.23 37.32
C GLU A 440 -6.89 -14.14 37.21
N VAL A 441 -5.97 -14.06 38.18
CA VAL A 441 -4.83 -13.12 38.13
C VAL A 441 -3.91 -13.39 36.93
N CYS A 442 -3.64 -14.66 36.59
CA CYS A 442 -2.87 -14.99 35.39
C CYS A 442 -3.59 -14.58 34.10
N SER A 443 -4.92 -14.69 34.07
CA SER A 443 -5.74 -14.26 32.93
C SER A 443 -5.67 -12.73 32.77
N LEU A 444 -5.85 -11.97 33.85
CA LEU A 444 -5.72 -10.51 33.85
C LEU A 444 -4.35 -10.07 33.33
N ALA A 445 -3.27 -10.67 33.84
CA ALA A 445 -1.91 -10.37 33.37
C ALA A 445 -1.71 -10.72 31.88
N THR A 446 -2.32 -11.80 31.40
CA THR A 446 -2.26 -12.21 29.99
C THR A 446 -3.00 -11.22 29.08
N THR A 447 -4.16 -10.71 29.51
CA THR A 447 -4.93 -9.71 28.77
C THR A 447 -4.16 -8.40 28.67
N VAL A 448 -3.65 -7.90 29.79
CA VAL A 448 -2.87 -6.65 29.81
C VAL A 448 -1.60 -6.77 28.97
N ILE A 449 -0.87 -7.89 29.05
CA ILE A 449 0.36 -8.02 28.28
C ILE A 449 0.11 -8.15 26.78
N THR A 450 -1.02 -8.74 26.39
CA THR A 450 -1.44 -8.81 24.98
C THR A 450 -1.63 -7.40 24.42
N GLU A 451 -2.34 -6.54 25.15
CA GLU A 451 -2.56 -5.13 24.77
C GLU A 451 -1.23 -4.34 24.70
N VAL A 452 -0.32 -4.56 25.65
CA VAL A 452 1.01 -3.93 25.63
C VAL A 452 1.80 -4.35 24.39
N ILE A 453 1.79 -5.63 24.04
CA ILE A 453 2.51 -6.15 22.88
C ILE A 453 1.91 -5.59 21.59
N GLU A 454 0.60 -5.56 21.44
CA GLU A 454 -0.05 -5.04 20.23
C GLU A 454 0.23 -3.55 19.99
N LYS A 455 0.33 -2.75 21.05
CA LYS A 455 0.59 -1.31 20.96
C LYS A 455 2.06 -0.92 20.83
N LYS A 456 2.97 -1.67 21.47
CA LYS A 456 4.38 -1.27 21.62
C LYS A 456 5.37 -2.13 20.84
N CYS A 457 4.98 -3.32 20.39
CA CYS A 457 5.85 -4.21 19.64
C CYS A 457 5.71 -3.97 18.13
N ASP A 458 6.81 -4.09 17.39
CA ASP A 458 6.78 -4.06 15.94
C ASP A 458 5.90 -5.19 15.38
N LYS A 459 5.07 -4.90 14.38
CA LYS A 459 4.06 -5.82 13.82
C LYS A 459 4.62 -7.20 13.41
N ILE A 460 5.87 -7.23 12.98
CA ILE A 460 6.58 -8.45 12.56
C ILE A 460 6.75 -9.42 13.74
N LEU A 461 6.89 -8.89 14.95
CA LEU A 461 7.25 -9.63 16.16
C LEU A 461 6.07 -9.87 17.10
N VAL A 462 4.91 -9.23 16.87
CA VAL A 462 3.72 -9.36 17.74
C VAL A 462 3.38 -10.83 18.02
N ASN A 463 3.25 -11.67 16.99
CA ASN A 463 2.90 -13.09 17.18
C ASN A 463 3.95 -13.84 18.00
N TYR A 464 5.24 -13.58 17.74
CA TYR A 464 6.34 -14.19 18.49
C TYR A 464 6.29 -13.79 19.97
N PHE A 465 6.11 -12.50 20.27
CA PHE A 465 6.03 -12.00 21.64
C PHE A 465 4.81 -12.54 22.38
N LEU A 466 3.65 -12.61 21.72
CA LEU A 466 2.42 -13.15 22.31
C LEU A 466 2.57 -14.62 22.70
N GLU A 467 3.12 -15.46 21.81
CA GLU A 467 3.38 -16.87 22.12
C GLU A 467 4.33 -17.01 23.31
N ARG A 468 5.47 -16.30 23.27
CA ARG A 468 6.51 -16.41 24.30
C ARG A 468 6.06 -15.90 25.67
N MET A 469 5.24 -14.85 25.71
CA MET A 469 4.70 -14.35 26.98
C MET A 469 3.61 -15.27 27.54
N LYS A 470 2.75 -15.85 26.70
CA LYS A 470 1.80 -16.87 27.16
C LYS A 470 2.50 -18.08 27.76
N GLU A 471 3.59 -18.55 27.15
CA GLU A 471 4.43 -19.61 27.71
C GLU A 471 5.05 -19.21 29.06
N LEU A 472 5.53 -17.97 29.19
CA LEU A 472 6.10 -17.47 30.45
C LEU A 472 5.07 -17.46 31.56
N VAL A 473 3.88 -16.89 31.31
CA VAL A 473 2.79 -16.81 32.28
C VAL A 473 2.34 -18.21 32.68
N HIS A 474 2.18 -19.12 31.72
CA HIS A 474 1.84 -20.52 32.01
C HIS A 474 2.89 -21.20 32.91
N LYS A 475 4.18 -20.96 32.66
CA LYS A 475 5.25 -21.49 33.50
C LYS A 475 5.21 -20.90 34.92
N GLN A 476 4.97 -19.59 35.07
CA GLN A 476 4.84 -18.97 36.40
C GLN A 476 3.60 -19.47 37.14
N LYS A 477 2.49 -19.66 36.44
CA LYS A 477 1.26 -20.24 36.98
C LYS A 477 1.51 -21.60 37.65
N ASN A 478 2.25 -22.50 37.00
CA ASN A 478 2.56 -23.82 37.56
C ASN A 478 3.45 -23.73 38.81
N ILE A 479 4.39 -22.77 38.85
CA ILE A 479 5.22 -22.51 40.03
C ILE A 479 4.35 -21.99 41.18
N MET A 480 3.48 -21.02 40.89
CA MET A 480 2.56 -20.44 41.89
C MET A 480 1.61 -21.49 42.47
N HIS A 481 1.04 -22.36 41.64
CA HIS A 481 0.19 -23.47 42.11
C HIS A 481 0.93 -24.40 43.07
N ARG A 482 2.16 -24.78 42.74
CA ARG A 482 2.97 -25.64 43.60
C ARG A 482 3.31 -24.94 44.93
N ASP A 483 3.73 -23.69 44.87
CA ASP A 483 4.12 -22.93 46.06
C ASP A 483 2.89 -22.66 46.97
N ALA A 484 1.72 -22.37 46.39
CA ALA A 484 0.45 -22.25 47.12
C ALA A 484 0.01 -23.57 47.77
N TYR A 485 0.19 -24.69 47.06
CA TYR A 485 -0.14 -26.01 47.58
C TYR A 485 0.74 -26.36 48.79
N HIS A 486 2.03 -26.06 48.75
CA HIS A 486 2.92 -26.27 49.90
C HIS A 486 2.51 -25.43 51.12
N ILE A 487 2.14 -24.16 50.91
CA ILE A 487 1.65 -23.30 52.01
C ILE A 487 0.37 -23.88 52.62
N LEU A 488 -0.55 -24.40 51.79
CA LEU A 488 -1.77 -25.04 52.27
C LEU A 488 -1.46 -26.33 53.05
N GLU A 489 -0.56 -27.16 52.52
CA GLU A 489 -0.13 -28.42 53.14
C GLU A 489 0.51 -28.18 54.51
N ASP A 490 1.33 -27.13 54.65
CA ASP A 490 1.91 -26.72 55.93
C ASP A 490 0.82 -26.35 56.95
N GLU A 491 -0.21 -25.62 56.52
CA GLU A 491 -1.32 -25.22 57.40
C GLU A 491 -2.25 -26.40 57.78
N ILE A 492 -2.36 -27.42 56.92
CA ILE A 492 -3.09 -28.68 57.19
C ILE A 492 -2.33 -29.56 58.18
N ASN A 493 -1.00 -29.66 58.05
CA ASN A 493 -0.18 -30.61 58.80
C ASN A 493 0.28 -30.07 60.15
N LEU A 494 0.50 -28.76 60.27
CA LEU A 494 1.00 -28.15 61.50
C LEU A 494 0.33 -26.78 61.72
N PRO A 495 -0.81 -26.72 62.45
CA PRO A 495 -1.48 -25.46 62.74
C PRO A 495 -0.60 -24.58 63.65
N SER A 496 0.16 -23.68 63.02
CA SER A 496 1.36 -23.04 63.56
C SER A 496 1.11 -22.06 64.71
N THR A 497 -0.11 -21.54 64.85
CA THR A 497 -0.49 -20.51 65.84
C THR A 497 -1.29 -21.04 67.03
N LEU A 498 -1.41 -22.36 67.17
CA LEU A 498 -2.06 -22.99 68.34
C LEU A 498 -1.49 -22.49 69.69
N GLN A 499 -0.22 -22.07 69.72
CA GLN A 499 0.44 -21.52 70.92
C GLN A 499 -0.01 -20.08 71.28
N ASP A 500 -0.46 -19.29 70.32
CA ASP A 500 -0.87 -17.88 70.53
C ASP A 500 -2.33 -17.75 70.96
N THR A 501 -3.15 -18.76 70.69
CA THR A 501 -4.53 -18.79 71.19
C THR A 501 -4.52 -19.23 72.66
N ASP A 502 -5.22 -18.49 73.55
CA ASP A 502 -5.51 -18.84 74.96
C ASP A 502 -6.39 -20.12 75.09
N PHE A 503 -6.18 -21.11 74.22
CA PHE A 503 -6.92 -22.36 74.03
C PHE A 503 -7.08 -23.14 75.33
N ALA A 504 -6.00 -23.28 76.09
CA ALA A 504 -6.00 -23.99 77.36
C ALA A 504 -6.59 -23.17 78.53
N ARG A 505 -6.68 -21.84 78.41
CA ARG A 505 -7.23 -20.97 79.47
C ARG A 505 -8.74 -20.81 79.37
N LYS A 506 -9.30 -20.86 78.15
CA LYS A 506 -10.74 -20.64 77.90
C LYS A 506 -11.58 -21.91 78.00
N TRP A 507 -10.98 -23.09 77.85
CA TRP A 507 -11.70 -24.36 77.92
C TRP A 507 -12.24 -24.65 79.33
N GLY A 508 -13.54 -24.95 79.44
CA GLY A 508 -14.17 -25.33 80.71
C GLY A 508 -14.38 -24.19 81.73
N SER A 509 -14.16 -22.93 81.35
CA SER A 509 -14.37 -21.77 82.25
C SER A 509 -15.84 -21.30 82.30
N ASP A 510 -16.59 -21.53 81.22
CA ASP A 510 -18.00 -21.15 81.11
C ASP A 510 -18.86 -22.42 81.07
N GLY A 511 -20.04 -22.43 81.72
CA GLY A 511 -20.96 -23.58 81.77
C GLY A 511 -21.63 -23.96 80.44
N GLU A 512 -21.01 -23.61 79.31
CA GLU A 512 -21.45 -23.94 77.95
C GLU A 512 -21.09 -25.39 77.59
N PRO A 513 -21.85 -26.04 76.68
CA PRO A 513 -21.53 -27.38 76.23
C PRO A 513 -20.21 -27.40 75.43
N GLU A 514 -19.42 -28.48 75.60
CA GLU A 514 -18.04 -28.60 75.08
C GLU A 514 -17.95 -28.43 73.54
N ASP A 515 -19.02 -28.74 72.81
CA ASP A 515 -19.13 -28.59 71.35
C ASP A 515 -19.27 -27.13 70.90
N ALA A 516 -20.02 -26.31 71.65
CA ALA A 516 -20.12 -24.87 71.42
C ALA A 516 -18.77 -24.16 71.68
N GLN A 517 -18.08 -24.57 72.75
CA GLN A 517 -16.73 -24.07 73.07
C GLN A 517 -15.73 -24.43 71.97
N MET A 518 -15.72 -25.69 71.51
CA MET A 518 -14.86 -26.14 70.42
C MET A 518 -15.14 -25.38 69.13
N ARG A 519 -16.41 -25.12 68.77
CA ARG A 519 -16.78 -24.36 67.58
C ARG A 519 -16.32 -22.90 67.64
N SER A 520 -16.47 -22.25 68.80
CA SER A 520 -16.02 -20.87 69.01
C SER A 520 -14.50 -20.73 68.84
N ILE A 521 -13.75 -21.67 69.41
CA ILE A 521 -12.30 -21.71 69.34
C ILE A 521 -11.82 -22.03 67.91
N LEU A 522 -12.43 -23.01 67.25
CA LEU A 522 -12.21 -23.33 65.84
C LEU A 522 -12.45 -22.11 64.95
N GLY A 523 -13.57 -21.39 65.20
CA GLY A 523 -13.91 -20.11 64.57
C GLY A 523 -12.78 -19.09 64.65
N SER A 524 -12.32 -18.80 65.87
CA SER A 524 -11.27 -17.81 66.10
C SER A 524 -9.93 -18.22 65.46
N TYR A 525 -9.57 -19.50 65.54
CA TYR A 525 -8.33 -20.01 64.95
C TYR A 525 -8.39 -19.95 63.42
N CYS A 526 -9.39 -20.57 62.80
CA CYS A 526 -9.50 -20.68 61.35
C CYS A 526 -9.62 -19.32 60.67
N LEU A 527 -10.26 -18.32 61.28
CA LEU A 527 -10.32 -16.96 60.72
C LEU A 527 -8.95 -16.26 60.74
N THR A 528 -8.17 -16.47 61.80
CA THR A 528 -6.81 -15.93 61.92
C THR A 528 -5.87 -16.64 60.94
N ALA A 529 -5.97 -17.97 60.84
CA ALA A 529 -5.25 -18.77 59.87
C ALA A 529 -5.60 -18.40 58.43
N ALA A 530 -6.87 -18.20 58.11
CA ALA A 530 -7.34 -17.76 56.80
C ALA A 530 -6.71 -16.42 56.40
N SER A 531 -6.69 -15.43 57.31
CA SER A 531 -6.10 -14.12 57.04
C SER A 531 -4.60 -14.22 56.70
N ARG A 532 -3.84 -15.00 57.48
CA ARG A 532 -2.41 -15.25 57.22
C ARG A 532 -2.19 -16.00 55.91
N TYR A 533 -3.03 -16.98 55.61
CA TYR A 533 -2.99 -17.75 54.37
C TYR A 533 -3.23 -16.84 53.16
N ILE A 534 -4.28 -16.00 53.22
CA ILE A 534 -4.60 -15.02 52.17
C ILE A 534 -3.42 -14.09 51.93
N ASP A 535 -2.86 -13.50 52.99
CA ASP A 535 -1.69 -12.63 52.88
C ASP A 535 -0.49 -13.38 52.25
N ALA A 536 -0.31 -14.65 52.61
CA ALA A 536 0.78 -15.45 52.06
C ALA A 536 0.61 -15.72 50.55
N ILE A 537 -0.59 -16.05 50.12
CA ILE A 537 -0.91 -16.23 48.70
C ILE A 537 -0.75 -14.91 47.94
N CYS A 538 -1.35 -13.83 48.41
CA CYS A 538 -1.30 -12.54 47.72
C CYS A 538 0.13 -11.98 47.67
N LEU A 539 0.84 -11.91 48.80
CA LEU A 539 2.13 -11.22 48.91
C LEU A 539 3.36 -12.07 48.57
N TYR A 540 3.30 -13.39 48.73
CA TYR A 540 4.44 -14.26 48.44
C TYR A 540 4.24 -15.10 47.19
N VAL A 541 3.05 -15.65 46.94
CA VAL A 541 2.83 -16.49 45.76
C VAL A 541 2.62 -15.61 44.52
N ILE A 542 1.62 -14.73 44.56
CA ILE A 542 1.22 -13.94 43.39
C ILE A 542 2.23 -12.83 43.08
N GLU A 543 2.58 -12.00 44.08
CA GLU A 543 3.54 -10.90 43.89
C GLU A 543 4.90 -11.41 43.42
N ARG A 544 5.49 -12.40 44.11
CA ARG A 544 6.80 -12.92 43.73
C ARG A 544 6.73 -13.75 42.44
N GLY A 545 5.65 -14.52 42.28
CA GLY A 545 5.45 -15.42 41.16
C GLY A 545 5.26 -14.69 39.85
N LEU A 546 4.54 -13.56 39.83
CA LEU A 546 4.16 -12.89 38.57
C LEU A 546 4.75 -11.50 38.40
N PHE A 547 4.81 -10.70 39.47
CA PHE A 547 5.06 -9.26 39.37
C PHE A 547 6.49 -8.83 39.75
N LYS A 548 7.05 -9.39 40.81
CA LYS A 548 8.40 -9.07 41.27
C LYS A 548 9.43 -9.48 40.22
N ASN A 549 10.29 -8.53 39.83
CA ASN A 549 11.33 -8.73 38.84
C ASN A 549 10.78 -9.28 37.50
N CYS A 550 9.54 -8.90 37.14
CA CYS A 550 8.91 -9.37 35.91
C CYS A 550 9.71 -8.95 34.66
N ASP A 551 10.31 -7.77 34.68
CA ASP A 551 11.14 -7.20 33.63
C ASP A 551 12.41 -8.03 33.36
N THR A 552 13.19 -8.32 34.40
CA THR A 552 14.43 -9.08 34.27
C THR A 552 14.14 -10.53 33.89
N ARG A 553 13.13 -11.15 34.52
CA ARG A 553 12.71 -12.51 34.21
C ARG A 553 12.18 -12.64 32.79
N GLY A 554 11.38 -11.67 32.32
CA GLY A 554 10.90 -11.63 30.95
C GLY A 554 12.03 -11.46 29.95
N ALA A 555 12.94 -10.50 30.19
CA ALA A 555 14.09 -10.29 29.32
C ALA A 555 14.99 -11.53 29.21
N GLU A 556 15.30 -12.19 30.33
CA GLU A 556 16.04 -13.45 30.33
C GLU A 556 15.30 -14.58 29.60
N TRP A 557 13.97 -14.61 29.71
CA TRP A 557 13.15 -15.62 29.03
C TRP A 557 13.27 -15.47 27.52
N PHE A 558 13.18 -14.26 26.99
CA PHE A 558 13.38 -14.00 25.57
C PHE A 558 14.82 -14.31 25.11
N LEU A 559 15.82 -13.91 25.88
CA LEU A 559 17.24 -14.14 25.53
C LEU A 559 17.65 -15.63 25.52
N LYS A 560 16.92 -16.50 26.22
CA LYS A 560 17.18 -17.95 26.22
C LYS A 560 16.75 -18.64 24.91
N ASP A 561 15.92 -18.00 24.09
CA ASP A 561 15.44 -18.56 22.83
C ASP A 561 16.43 -18.36 21.68
N LYS A 562 17.21 -19.40 21.39
CA LYS A 562 18.17 -19.41 20.27
C LYS A 562 17.48 -19.43 18.89
N THR A 563 16.17 -19.66 18.83
CA THR A 563 15.40 -19.70 17.57
C THR A 563 14.71 -18.39 17.24
N ALA A 564 14.81 -17.38 18.12
CA ALA A 564 14.17 -16.07 17.96
C ALA A 564 14.49 -15.41 16.60
N LEU A 565 15.74 -15.52 16.15
CA LEU A 565 16.19 -14.95 14.87
C LEU A 565 15.58 -15.64 13.65
N ASN A 566 15.29 -16.94 13.73
CA ASN A 566 14.66 -17.69 12.63
C ASN A 566 13.16 -17.42 12.50
N ARG A 567 12.57 -16.76 13.50
CA ARG A 567 11.14 -16.38 13.54
C ARG A 567 10.88 -14.96 13.04
N PHE A 568 11.92 -14.18 12.73
CA PHE A 568 11.82 -13.04 11.82
C PHE A 568 11.55 -13.55 10.41
N ARG A 569 10.34 -14.09 10.17
CA ARG A 569 9.91 -14.41 8.81
C ARG A 569 9.42 -13.12 8.17
N GLU A 570 10.00 -12.79 7.01
CA GLU A 570 9.33 -11.90 6.08
C GLU A 570 7.90 -12.40 5.89
N PRO A 571 6.87 -11.53 5.92
CA PRO A 571 5.55 -11.94 5.50
C PRO A 571 5.68 -12.64 4.15
N LEU A 572 5.15 -13.86 4.04
CA LEU A 572 5.07 -14.59 2.78
C LEU A 572 4.67 -13.59 1.71
N GLN A 573 5.58 -13.31 0.77
CA GLN A 573 5.21 -12.54 -0.40
C GLN A 573 4.09 -13.34 -1.04
N VAL A 574 2.85 -12.86 -0.86
CA VAL A 574 1.79 -13.16 -1.79
C VAL A 574 2.41 -12.76 -3.12
N HIS A 575 2.64 -13.74 -4.00
CA HIS A 575 3.08 -13.50 -5.37
C HIS A 575 1.97 -12.72 -6.10
N GLU A 576 1.71 -11.48 -5.71
CA GLU A 576 1.46 -10.45 -6.69
C GLU A 576 2.74 -10.36 -7.50
N LYS A 577 2.61 -10.52 -8.81
CA LYS A 577 3.70 -10.35 -9.77
C LYS A 577 4.23 -8.91 -9.66
N VAL A 578 5.05 -8.63 -8.67
CA VAL A 578 5.84 -7.41 -8.60
C VAL A 578 6.90 -7.57 -9.67
N PHE A 579 6.70 -6.86 -10.77
CA PHE A 579 7.70 -6.69 -11.80
C PHE A 579 8.98 -6.18 -11.14
N HIS A 580 10.01 -7.03 -11.08
CA HIS A 580 11.36 -6.60 -10.76
C HIS A 580 11.75 -5.46 -11.72
N HIS A 581 11.92 -4.27 -11.17
CA HIS A 581 12.70 -3.20 -11.78
C HIS A 581 14.17 -3.49 -11.43
N PRO A 582 15.09 -3.59 -12.40
CA PRO A 582 16.51 -3.62 -12.09
C PRO A 582 16.92 -2.31 -11.41
N SER A 583 17.80 -2.44 -10.43
CA SER A 583 18.40 -1.38 -9.64
C SER A 583 19.05 -0.28 -10.50
N PHE A 584 18.91 0.96 -10.03
CA PHE A 584 19.45 2.22 -10.59
C PHE A 584 20.99 2.34 -10.64
N ALA A 585 21.75 1.24 -10.59
CA ALA A 585 23.22 1.30 -10.47
C ALA A 585 24.00 1.33 -11.81
N ASP A 586 23.38 0.97 -12.94
CA ASP A 586 24.13 0.78 -14.20
C ASP A 586 24.03 1.95 -15.21
N ALA A 587 23.43 3.08 -14.83
CA ALA A 587 23.22 4.22 -15.74
C ALA A 587 24.39 5.24 -15.78
N HIS A 588 25.49 5.00 -15.05
CA HIS A 588 26.68 5.85 -15.06
C HIS A 588 27.92 5.10 -15.58
N CYS A 589 27.85 4.68 -16.83
CA CYS A 589 29.03 4.51 -17.67
C CYS A 589 28.59 4.84 -19.10
N TRP A 590 29.53 5.15 -19.98
CA TRP A 590 29.32 5.41 -21.42
C TRP A 590 28.96 6.84 -21.80
N ALA A 591 29.92 7.76 -21.57
CA ALA A 591 30.14 8.90 -22.45
C ALA A 591 31.62 9.34 -22.41
N THR A 592 32.44 8.82 -23.33
CA THR A 592 33.65 9.52 -23.83
C THR A 592 33.86 9.11 -25.29
N PRO A 593 33.98 10.05 -26.25
CA PRO A 593 34.30 9.72 -27.62
C PRO A 593 35.79 9.37 -27.75
N ALA A 594 36.07 8.32 -28.50
CA ALA A 594 37.40 7.97 -28.94
C ALA A 594 37.86 8.93 -30.04
N GLY A 595 39.06 9.48 -29.89
CA GLY A 595 39.78 10.18 -30.94
C GLY A 595 41.12 10.73 -30.43
N GLU A 596 42.19 9.94 -30.58
CA GLU A 596 43.49 10.40 -31.14
C GLU A 596 44.55 9.28 -31.13
N THR A 597 44.83 8.81 -32.34
CA THR A 597 46.12 8.42 -32.93
C THR A 597 47.34 8.07 -32.06
N LYS A 598 47.74 6.79 -32.21
CA LYS A 598 49.10 6.22 -32.30
C LYS A 598 50.31 7.13 -32.03
N GLY A 599 51.16 6.68 -31.09
CA GLY A 599 52.59 7.01 -31.02
C GLY A 599 53.36 5.91 -30.29
N ASN A 600 54.21 5.17 -31.02
CA ASN A 600 55.20 4.21 -30.52
C ASN A 600 56.27 4.88 -29.64
N GLN A 601 56.81 4.13 -28.67
CA GLN A 601 58.22 4.03 -28.20
C GLN A 601 58.20 3.53 -26.74
N SER A 602 58.55 2.28 -26.44
CA SER A 602 59.89 1.69 -26.23
C SER A 602 60.58 2.13 -24.93
N GLU A 603 61.04 1.11 -24.19
CA GLU A 603 62.03 1.14 -23.08
C GLU A 603 61.51 1.79 -21.79
N SER A 604 61.66 1.22 -20.59
CA SER A 604 62.60 0.25 -20.02
C SER A 604 62.03 -0.30 -18.72
#